data_AF-A0A6P1V4V1-F1
#
_entry.id   AF-A0A6P1V4V1-F1
#
_cell.length_a   1.000
_cell.length_b   1.000
_cell.length_c   1.000
_cell.angle_alpha   90.00
_cell.angle_beta   90.00
_cell.angle_gamma   90.00
#
_symmetry.space_group_name_H-M   'P 1'
#
loop_
_entity.id
_entity.type
_entity.pdbx_description
1 polymer ?
#
loop_
_entity_poly.entity_id
_entity_poly.type
_entity_poly.pdbx_seq_one_letter_code
_entity_poly.pdbx_strand_id
1 'polypeptide(L)'
;MNNREILSLLLKIKQEAKNIEYDDPYQVWVFDNSSYVAIEDDISRLKEVDDLKLEAIKKESIVKVSLLLTSDINWFSTTIEYFKTLRVRIKSSKEAIDDFYIENLSSEEIETISNSSKAYIQWCEILSKIADHVEYDDSNFWPNYIFVMEGGKSKKITTYNLPLKNVDENFLNSVDISPCDVSTLTNVDLHSYERKLVLRSSLIELYNDSNEKNTFLSSVLNSPKKLWDLFSINYEIYINKYSINKVIHEVETQKLDFLSKLNSLIQEHQTKSLSIPAVLVSTAIIKGWSPSGLLLIFVAMLLTCSVVILGIHNAKKSLSDIIESSNKTMILFTKENANDDDEALTNRINQITTEALTKLSNKKVDAEKTLNKLQWLIFIGVSVWSMFVLYQFKDNIIPVIELAYQHIKSFITYLLSKS
;
A
#
# COMPACT_ATOMS: atom_id res chain seq x y z
N MET A 1 -2.16 -34.43 -40.66
CA MET A 1 -0.88 -33.68 -40.58
C MET A 1 -0.99 -32.63 -39.50
N ASN A 2 0.11 -32.21 -38.88
CA ASN A 2 0.09 -31.03 -37.99
C ASN A 2 0.16 -29.73 -38.79
N ASN A 3 -0.19 -28.59 -38.18
CA ASN A 3 -0.21 -27.29 -38.88
C ASN A 3 1.17 -26.88 -39.41
N ARG A 4 2.25 -27.24 -38.72
CA ARG A 4 3.62 -26.95 -39.17
C ARG A 4 3.97 -27.65 -40.49
N GLU A 5 3.63 -28.93 -40.61
CA GLU A 5 3.82 -29.71 -41.82
C GLU A 5 2.96 -29.15 -42.96
N ILE A 6 1.68 -28.84 -42.68
CA ILE A 6 0.76 -28.24 -43.65
C ILE A 6 1.34 -26.92 -44.19
N LEU A 7 1.75 -26.02 -43.31
CA LEU A 7 2.34 -24.73 -43.68
C LEU A 7 3.64 -24.90 -44.48
N SER A 8 4.51 -25.82 -44.06
CA SER A 8 5.77 -26.06 -44.79
C SER A 8 5.54 -26.54 -46.23
N LEU A 9 4.56 -27.43 -46.45
CA LEU A 9 4.20 -27.90 -47.77
C LEU A 9 3.54 -26.79 -48.60
N LEU A 10 2.61 -26.03 -48.01
CA LEU A 10 1.97 -24.90 -48.67
C LEU A 10 2.98 -23.83 -49.11
N LEU A 11 3.96 -23.51 -48.26
CA LEU A 11 5.01 -22.54 -48.60
C LEU A 11 5.93 -23.04 -49.72
N LYS A 12 6.32 -24.33 -49.67
CA LYS A 12 7.10 -24.96 -50.74
C LYS A 12 6.35 -24.94 -52.08
N ILE A 13 5.07 -25.31 -52.06
CA ILE A 13 4.20 -25.29 -53.24
C ILE A 13 4.03 -23.85 -53.76
N LYS A 14 3.83 -22.87 -52.86
CA LYS A 14 3.68 -21.46 -53.24
C LYS A 14 4.93 -20.90 -53.93
N GLN A 15 6.14 -21.34 -53.54
CA GLN A 15 7.40 -20.89 -54.17
C GLN A 15 7.55 -21.36 -55.62
N GLU A 16 7.01 -22.53 -55.95
CA GLU A 16 7.04 -23.09 -57.31
C GLU A 16 5.93 -22.52 -58.22
N ALA A 17 5.01 -21.71 -57.67
CA ALA A 17 3.93 -21.11 -58.42
C ALA A 17 4.46 -19.97 -59.31
N LYS A 18 4.11 -20.02 -60.60
CA LYS A 18 4.45 -18.97 -61.55
C LYS A 18 3.62 -17.71 -61.36
N ASN A 19 2.35 -17.90 -61.03
CA ASN A 19 1.41 -16.82 -60.84
C ASN A 19 0.37 -17.22 -59.78
N ILE A 20 -0.16 -16.24 -59.07
CA ILE A 20 -1.23 -16.42 -58.09
C ILE A 20 -2.42 -15.58 -58.58
N GLU A 21 -3.48 -16.27 -58.99
CA GLU A 21 -4.77 -15.67 -59.32
C GLU A 21 -5.69 -15.74 -58.08
N TYR A 22 -6.69 -14.87 -58.03
CA TYR A 22 -7.67 -14.84 -56.94
C TYR A 22 -9.07 -15.05 -57.51
N ASP A 23 -9.77 -16.07 -57.01
CA ASP A 23 -11.14 -16.42 -57.37
C ASP A 23 -11.94 -16.65 -56.09
N ASP A 24 -12.45 -15.55 -55.52
CA ASP A 24 -13.03 -15.49 -54.16
C ASP A 24 -13.99 -16.66 -53.87
N PRO A 25 -13.80 -17.44 -52.77
CA PRO A 25 -12.81 -17.28 -51.68
C PRO A 25 -11.48 -18.03 -51.88
N TYR A 26 -11.19 -18.54 -53.07
CA TYR A 26 -10.04 -19.39 -53.36
C TYR A 26 -8.84 -18.60 -53.89
N GLN A 27 -7.64 -19.00 -53.45
CA GLN A 27 -6.41 -18.66 -54.14
C GLN A 27 -6.12 -19.72 -55.20
N VAL A 28 -5.81 -19.27 -56.42
CA VAL A 28 -5.54 -20.14 -57.55
C VAL A 28 -4.07 -20.03 -57.92
N TRP A 29 -3.27 -21.01 -57.50
CA TRP A 29 -1.85 -21.06 -57.78
C TRP A 29 -1.61 -21.74 -59.13
N VAL A 30 -0.89 -21.06 -60.02
CA VAL A 30 -0.70 -21.46 -61.42
C VAL A 30 0.72 -21.98 -61.62
N PHE A 31 0.83 -23.19 -62.15
CA PHE A 31 2.08 -23.92 -62.36
C PHE A 31 2.27 -24.33 -63.81
N ASP A 32 3.52 -24.41 -64.26
CA ASP A 32 3.87 -25.18 -65.46
C ASP A 32 3.84 -26.68 -65.15
N ASN A 33 3.64 -27.52 -66.17
CA ASN A 33 3.72 -28.97 -66.03
C ASN A 33 5.03 -29.47 -65.41
N SER A 34 6.18 -28.84 -65.70
CA SER A 34 7.48 -29.25 -65.13
C SER A 34 7.59 -28.96 -63.64
N SER A 35 7.14 -27.78 -63.19
CA SER A 35 7.16 -27.39 -61.78
C SER A 35 6.12 -28.20 -60.98
N TYR A 36 4.96 -28.49 -61.57
CA TYR A 36 3.92 -29.28 -60.93
C TYR A 36 4.36 -30.72 -60.60
N VAL A 37 5.13 -31.38 -61.48
CA VAL A 37 5.63 -32.75 -61.24
C VAL A 37 6.52 -32.82 -59.99
N ALA A 38 7.24 -31.75 -59.65
CA ALA A 38 8.09 -31.70 -58.46
C ALA A 38 7.31 -31.60 -57.13
N ILE A 39 6.03 -31.22 -57.18
CA ILE A 39 5.17 -30.95 -56.03
C ILE A 39 3.88 -31.79 -56.02
N GLU A 40 3.70 -32.68 -57.00
CA GLU A 40 2.48 -33.49 -57.17
C GLU A 40 2.21 -34.42 -55.98
N ASP A 41 3.27 -34.99 -55.38
CA ASP A 41 3.19 -35.79 -54.15
C ASP A 41 2.75 -34.95 -52.95
N ASP A 42 3.34 -33.75 -52.80
CA ASP A 42 3.01 -32.82 -51.72
C ASP A 42 1.54 -32.34 -51.81
N ILE A 43 1.04 -32.08 -53.04
CA ILE A 43 -0.35 -31.72 -53.29
C ILE A 43 -1.29 -32.88 -52.96
N SER A 44 -0.90 -34.11 -53.29
CA SER A 44 -1.70 -35.30 -52.98
C SER A 44 -1.83 -35.51 -51.47
N ARG A 45 -0.75 -35.28 -50.72
CA ARG A 45 -0.75 -35.31 -49.25
C ARG A 45 -1.64 -34.22 -48.64
N LEU A 46 -1.64 -33.02 -49.21
CA LEU A 46 -2.48 -31.91 -48.74
C LEU A 46 -3.98 -32.12 -48.99
N LYS A 47 -4.36 -32.90 -50.02
CA LYS A 47 -5.78 -33.27 -50.27
C LYS A 47 -6.39 -34.14 -49.17
N GLU A 48 -5.55 -34.83 -48.39
CA GLU A 48 -6.01 -35.69 -47.28
C GLU A 48 -6.29 -34.89 -46.00
N VAL A 49 -6.08 -33.57 -46.00
CA VAL A 49 -6.33 -32.70 -44.84
C VAL A 49 -7.79 -32.22 -44.87
N ASP A 50 -8.59 -32.66 -43.92
CA ASP A 50 -10.04 -32.35 -43.84
C ASP A 50 -10.34 -30.84 -43.82
N ASP A 51 -9.48 -30.05 -43.17
CA ASP A 51 -9.65 -28.61 -42.98
C ASP A 51 -9.18 -27.77 -44.20
N LEU A 52 -8.58 -28.40 -45.22
CA LEU A 52 -8.07 -27.71 -46.41
C LEU A 52 -8.84 -28.16 -47.67
N LYS A 53 -9.61 -27.24 -48.27
CA LYS A 53 -10.23 -27.50 -49.57
C LYS A 53 -9.24 -27.23 -50.68
N LEU A 54 -8.81 -28.29 -51.37
CA LEU A 54 -7.84 -28.25 -52.45
C LEU A 54 -8.37 -28.97 -53.70
N GLU A 55 -8.43 -28.26 -54.81
CA GLU A 55 -8.70 -28.84 -56.13
C GLU A 55 -7.57 -28.52 -57.11
N ALA A 56 -7.17 -29.49 -57.92
CA ALA A 56 -6.14 -29.31 -58.95
C ALA A 56 -6.71 -29.64 -60.33
N ILE A 57 -6.68 -28.66 -61.24
CA ILE A 57 -7.21 -28.77 -62.60
C ILE A 57 -6.06 -28.62 -63.59
N LYS A 58 -5.85 -29.64 -64.42
CA LYS A 58 -4.82 -29.67 -65.45
C LYS A 58 -5.41 -29.29 -66.81
N LYS A 59 -4.89 -28.24 -67.46
CA LYS A 59 -5.27 -27.83 -68.83
C LYS A 59 -4.02 -27.64 -69.69
N GLU A 60 -3.88 -28.49 -70.71
CA GLU A 60 -2.80 -28.43 -71.71
C GLU A 60 -1.39 -28.30 -71.09
N SER A 61 -0.85 -27.07 -71.03
CA SER A 61 0.49 -26.73 -70.56
C SER A 61 0.55 -26.20 -69.13
N ILE A 62 -0.60 -25.93 -68.49
CA ILE A 62 -0.71 -25.23 -67.21
C ILE A 62 -1.55 -26.05 -66.23
N VAL A 63 -1.13 -26.10 -64.97
CA VAL A 63 -1.90 -26.67 -63.86
C VAL A 63 -2.35 -25.55 -62.93
N LYS A 64 -3.65 -25.52 -62.61
CA LYS A 64 -4.23 -24.59 -61.64
C LYS A 64 -4.60 -25.34 -60.38
N VAL A 65 -4.10 -24.89 -59.23
CA VAL A 65 -4.41 -25.45 -57.91
C VAL A 65 -5.22 -24.40 -57.15
N SER A 66 -6.50 -24.69 -56.92
CA SER A 66 -7.41 -23.85 -56.15
C SER A 66 -7.39 -24.27 -54.69
N LEU A 67 -7.07 -23.34 -53.80
CA LEU A 67 -6.89 -23.57 -52.36
C LEU A 67 -7.77 -22.61 -51.58
N LEU A 68 -8.51 -23.15 -50.60
CA LEU A 68 -9.19 -22.34 -49.58
C LEU A 68 -8.29 -22.24 -48.35
N LEU A 69 -7.60 -21.10 -48.21
CA LEU A 69 -6.70 -20.85 -47.09
C LEU A 69 -7.50 -20.17 -45.98
N THR A 70 -7.61 -20.81 -44.82
CA THR A 70 -8.42 -20.33 -43.70
C THR A 70 -7.62 -20.23 -42.40
N SER A 71 -8.18 -19.54 -41.41
CA SER A 71 -7.61 -19.46 -40.06
C SER A 71 -7.59 -20.81 -39.32
N ASP A 72 -8.34 -21.82 -39.78
CA ASP A 72 -8.34 -23.16 -39.19
C ASP A 72 -6.98 -23.87 -39.38
N ILE A 73 -6.31 -23.61 -40.52
CA ILE A 73 -4.96 -24.11 -40.82
C ILE A 73 -3.85 -23.13 -40.39
N ASN A 74 -4.17 -22.12 -39.56
CA ASN A 74 -3.27 -21.05 -39.15
C ASN A 74 -2.68 -20.22 -40.31
N TRP A 75 -3.41 -20.10 -41.43
CA TRP A 75 -3.06 -19.21 -42.53
C TRP A 75 -3.88 -17.92 -42.45
N PHE A 76 -3.21 -16.77 -42.43
CA PHE A 76 -3.85 -15.48 -42.23
C PHE A 76 -3.50 -14.51 -43.36
N SER A 77 -4.50 -13.78 -43.84
CA SER A 77 -4.32 -12.74 -44.86
C SER A 77 -3.69 -11.47 -44.28
N THR A 78 -4.00 -11.16 -43.02
CA THR A 78 -3.57 -9.93 -42.34
C THR A 78 -3.28 -10.18 -40.86
N THR A 79 -2.46 -9.32 -40.26
CA THR A 79 -2.21 -9.30 -38.81
C THR A 79 -3.49 -9.05 -38.00
N ILE A 80 -4.44 -8.30 -38.55
CA ILE A 80 -5.74 -8.01 -37.90
C ILE A 80 -6.57 -9.29 -37.76
N GLU A 81 -6.62 -10.11 -38.82
CA GLU A 81 -7.31 -11.40 -38.82
C GLU A 81 -6.67 -12.38 -37.84
N TYR A 82 -5.33 -12.47 -37.87
CA TYR A 82 -4.56 -13.24 -36.89
C TYR A 82 -4.91 -12.81 -35.46
N PHE A 83 -4.87 -11.51 -35.19
CA PHE A 83 -5.08 -10.99 -33.84
C PHE A 83 -6.52 -11.17 -33.36
N LYS A 84 -7.51 -11.07 -34.25
CA LYS A 84 -8.91 -11.41 -33.93
C LYS A 84 -9.03 -12.89 -33.55
N THR A 85 -8.41 -13.78 -34.31
CA THR A 85 -8.40 -15.23 -34.03
C THR A 85 -7.72 -15.53 -32.70
N LEU A 86 -6.60 -14.86 -32.41
CA LEU A 86 -5.89 -14.98 -31.13
C LEU A 86 -6.81 -14.64 -29.95
N ARG A 87 -7.55 -13.53 -30.02
CA ARG A 87 -8.52 -13.13 -28.96
C ARG A 87 -9.65 -14.13 -28.78
N VAL A 88 -10.16 -14.73 -29.86
CA VAL A 88 -11.18 -15.79 -29.80
C VAL A 88 -10.63 -17.03 -29.08
N ARG A 89 -9.39 -17.43 -29.35
CA ARG A 89 -8.75 -18.57 -28.66
C ARG A 89 -8.55 -18.29 -27.18
N ILE A 90 -8.09 -17.09 -26.80
CA ILE A 90 -7.95 -16.68 -25.40
C ILE A 90 -9.29 -16.76 -24.67
N LYS A 91 -10.37 -16.22 -25.24
CA LYS A 91 -11.73 -16.28 -24.65
C LYS A 91 -12.20 -17.72 -24.46
N SER A 92 -11.89 -18.61 -25.40
CA SER A 92 -12.30 -20.03 -25.35
C SER A 92 -11.34 -20.90 -24.54
N SER A 93 -10.32 -20.31 -23.89
CA SER A 93 -9.27 -21.02 -23.15
C SER A 93 -8.60 -22.13 -23.96
N LYS A 94 -8.48 -21.92 -25.28
CA LYS A 94 -7.77 -22.81 -26.20
C LYS A 94 -6.26 -22.50 -26.18
N GLU A 95 -5.47 -23.47 -26.60
CA GLU A 95 -4.02 -23.34 -26.75
C GLU A 95 -3.63 -22.18 -27.67
N ALA A 96 -2.40 -21.68 -27.47
CA ALA A 96 -1.81 -20.61 -28.28
C ALA A 96 -1.83 -20.96 -29.78
N ILE A 97 -1.73 -19.94 -30.64
CA ILE A 97 -1.55 -20.17 -32.07
C ILE A 97 -0.06 -20.46 -32.31
N ASP A 98 0.31 -21.74 -32.17
CA ASP A 98 1.61 -22.23 -32.57
C ASP A 98 1.64 -22.49 -34.07
N ASP A 99 2.79 -22.20 -34.70
CA ASP A 99 3.04 -22.38 -36.14
C ASP A 99 1.96 -21.74 -37.04
N PHE A 100 2.17 -20.47 -37.42
CA PHE A 100 1.25 -19.70 -38.27
C PHE A 100 1.99 -18.98 -39.41
N TYR A 101 1.23 -18.59 -40.43
CA TYR A 101 1.71 -17.76 -41.53
C TYR A 101 0.79 -16.56 -41.75
N ILE A 102 1.39 -15.39 -41.99
CA ILE A 102 0.68 -14.16 -42.37
C ILE A 102 1.23 -13.72 -43.73
N GLU A 103 0.33 -13.44 -44.68
CA GLU A 103 0.72 -13.02 -46.01
C GLU A 103 1.51 -11.70 -46.02
N ASN A 104 2.50 -11.62 -46.91
CA ASN A 104 3.36 -10.45 -47.13
C ASN A 104 4.25 -10.03 -45.95
N LEU A 105 4.36 -10.86 -44.91
CA LEU A 105 5.34 -10.67 -43.83
C LEU A 105 6.58 -11.55 -44.02
N SER A 106 7.73 -10.99 -43.67
CA SER A 106 9.00 -11.72 -43.59
C SER A 106 9.04 -12.65 -42.37
N SER A 107 9.97 -13.62 -42.40
CA SER A 107 10.16 -14.54 -41.26
C SER A 107 10.51 -13.80 -39.95
N GLU A 108 11.26 -12.70 -40.04
CA GLU A 108 11.63 -11.87 -38.87
C GLU A 108 10.42 -11.16 -38.26
N GLU A 109 9.50 -10.66 -39.10
CA GLU A 109 8.26 -10.03 -38.65
C GLU A 109 7.31 -11.05 -38.01
N ILE A 110 7.23 -12.27 -38.57
CA ILE A 110 6.43 -13.37 -38.01
C ILE A 110 6.98 -13.78 -36.63
N GLU A 111 8.31 -13.87 -36.48
CA GLU A 111 8.94 -14.17 -35.19
C GLU A 111 8.64 -13.07 -34.15
N THR A 112 8.70 -11.80 -34.56
CA THR A 112 8.35 -10.67 -33.70
C THR A 112 6.89 -10.76 -33.24
N ILE A 113 5.96 -10.98 -34.17
CA ILE A 113 4.52 -11.16 -33.86
C ILE A 113 4.31 -12.36 -32.95
N SER A 114 5.02 -13.46 -33.16
CA SER A 114 4.93 -14.65 -32.30
C SER A 114 5.34 -14.34 -30.86
N ASN A 115 6.47 -13.66 -30.67
CA ASN A 115 6.96 -13.26 -29.36
C ASN A 115 5.99 -12.29 -28.67
N SER A 116 5.51 -11.28 -29.38
CA SER A 116 4.54 -10.33 -28.84
C SER A 116 3.18 -10.97 -28.55
N SER A 117 2.77 -11.98 -29.32
CA SER A 117 1.54 -12.73 -29.07
C SER A 117 1.63 -13.51 -27.77
N LYS A 118 2.79 -14.12 -27.48
CA LYS A 118 3.05 -14.76 -26.18
C LYS A 118 2.97 -13.74 -25.04
N ALA A 119 3.57 -12.56 -25.22
CA ALA A 119 3.50 -11.48 -24.23
C ALA A 119 2.04 -11.01 -24.02
N TYR A 120 1.27 -10.85 -25.10
CA TYR A 120 -0.14 -10.49 -25.03
C TYR A 120 -1.01 -11.52 -24.31
N ILE A 121 -0.81 -12.82 -24.60
CA ILE A 121 -1.49 -13.92 -23.90
C ILE A 121 -1.19 -13.83 -22.41
N GLN A 122 0.09 -13.70 -22.04
CA GLN A 122 0.51 -13.58 -20.65
C GLN A 122 -0.11 -12.36 -19.94
N TRP A 123 -0.18 -11.21 -20.60
CA TRP A 123 -0.89 -10.05 -20.05
C TRP A 123 -2.38 -10.34 -19.79
N CYS A 124 -3.05 -11.00 -20.73
CA CYS A 124 -4.45 -11.39 -20.54
C CYS A 124 -4.63 -12.35 -19.35
N GLU A 125 -3.68 -13.27 -19.15
CA GLU A 125 -3.66 -14.15 -17.97
C GLU A 125 -3.42 -13.39 -16.66
N ILE A 126 -2.48 -12.46 -16.63
CA ILE A 126 -2.22 -11.63 -15.43
C ILE A 126 -3.47 -10.83 -15.09
N LEU A 127 -4.02 -10.10 -16.07
CA LEU A 127 -5.18 -9.23 -15.89
C LEU A 127 -6.42 -10.03 -15.46
N SER A 128 -6.67 -11.19 -16.06
CA SER A 128 -7.80 -12.05 -15.66
C SER A 128 -7.63 -12.63 -14.25
N LYS A 129 -6.39 -12.88 -13.78
CA LYS A 129 -6.12 -13.35 -12.41
C LYS A 129 -6.30 -12.27 -11.34
N ILE A 130 -6.21 -10.99 -11.70
CA ILE A 130 -6.36 -9.86 -10.75
C ILE A 130 -7.72 -9.14 -10.86
N ALA A 131 -8.43 -9.29 -11.97
CA ALA A 131 -9.79 -8.76 -12.17
C ALA A 131 -10.83 -9.64 -11.47
N ASP A 132 -12.00 -9.07 -11.16
CA ASP A 132 -13.13 -9.85 -10.62
C ASP A 132 -13.95 -10.51 -11.73
N HIS A 133 -14.01 -9.83 -12.87
CA HIS A 133 -14.74 -10.31 -14.03
C HIS A 133 -14.07 -9.84 -15.33
N VAL A 134 -14.23 -10.64 -16.38
CA VAL A 134 -13.76 -10.31 -17.73
C VAL A 134 -14.94 -10.48 -18.69
N GLU A 135 -15.31 -9.39 -19.35
CA GLU A 135 -16.32 -9.40 -20.40
C GLU A 135 -15.63 -9.29 -21.76
N TYR A 136 -16.21 -9.89 -22.79
CA TYR A 136 -15.68 -9.81 -24.15
C TYR A 136 -16.71 -9.18 -25.07
N ASP A 137 -16.25 -8.25 -25.91
CA ASP A 137 -17.06 -7.66 -26.97
C ASP A 137 -17.57 -8.71 -27.96
N ASP A 138 -18.85 -8.67 -28.34
CA ASP A 138 -19.46 -9.68 -29.22
C ASP A 138 -18.94 -9.62 -30.66
N SER A 139 -18.46 -8.46 -31.11
CA SER A 139 -18.04 -8.26 -32.51
C SER A 139 -16.58 -8.64 -32.73
N ASN A 140 -15.69 -8.12 -31.87
CA ASN A 140 -14.24 -8.20 -32.07
C ASN A 140 -13.49 -8.94 -30.94
N PHE A 141 -14.22 -9.46 -29.95
CA PHE A 141 -13.68 -10.25 -28.84
C PHE A 141 -12.62 -9.52 -28.03
N TRP A 142 -12.72 -8.19 -27.93
CA TRP A 142 -11.86 -7.40 -27.06
C TRP A 142 -12.24 -7.60 -25.59
N PRO A 143 -11.27 -7.89 -24.70
CA PRO A 143 -11.55 -8.04 -23.28
C PRO A 143 -11.78 -6.69 -22.60
N ASN A 144 -12.69 -6.69 -21.65
CA ASN A 144 -12.95 -5.62 -20.69
C ASN A 144 -12.79 -6.18 -19.29
N TYR A 145 -11.77 -5.69 -18.57
CA TYR A 145 -11.43 -6.16 -17.23
C TYR A 145 -12.15 -5.30 -16.20
N ILE A 146 -12.93 -5.94 -15.34
CA ILE A 146 -13.78 -5.28 -14.34
C ILE A 146 -13.18 -5.50 -12.95
N PHE A 147 -12.99 -4.40 -12.23
CA PHE A 147 -12.44 -4.38 -10.87
C PHE A 147 -13.40 -3.67 -9.92
N VAL A 148 -13.82 -4.36 -8.87
CA VAL A 148 -14.65 -3.88 -7.78
C VAL A 148 -13.76 -3.61 -6.56
N MET A 149 -13.61 -2.34 -6.21
CA MET A 149 -12.72 -1.91 -5.13
C MET A 149 -13.53 -1.21 -4.04
N GLU A 150 -13.26 -1.53 -2.77
CA GLU A 150 -13.75 -0.71 -1.67
C GLU A 150 -12.94 0.58 -1.60
N GLY A 151 -13.58 1.71 -1.92
CA GLY A 151 -12.98 3.03 -1.85
C GLY A 151 -12.63 3.41 -0.41
N GLY A 152 -11.43 3.96 -0.23
CA GLY A 152 -10.90 4.40 1.07
C GLY A 152 -11.84 5.34 1.84
N LYS A 153 -11.63 5.44 3.16
CA LYS A 153 -12.34 6.22 4.22
C LYS A 153 -13.87 6.20 4.27
N SER A 154 -14.59 5.89 3.18
CA SER A 154 -16.05 5.98 3.05
C SER A 154 -16.75 4.65 2.80
N LYS A 155 -16.00 3.54 2.64
CA LYS A 155 -16.55 2.20 2.34
C LYS A 155 -17.50 2.16 1.13
N LYS A 156 -17.38 3.10 0.20
CA LYS A 156 -18.15 3.07 -1.05
C LYS A 156 -17.48 2.10 -2.02
N ILE A 157 -18.25 1.15 -2.53
CA ILE A 157 -17.80 0.21 -3.55
C ILE A 157 -17.73 0.97 -4.88
N THR A 158 -16.55 1.01 -5.49
CA THR A 158 -16.31 1.62 -6.82
C THR A 158 -16.00 0.52 -7.82
N THR A 159 -16.67 0.55 -8.97
CA THR A 159 -16.39 -0.36 -10.09
C THR A 159 -15.55 0.35 -11.14
N TYR A 160 -14.47 -0.27 -11.56
CA TYR A 160 -13.55 0.20 -12.59
C TYR A 160 -13.63 -0.73 -13.80
N ASN A 161 -13.94 -0.15 -14.96
CA ASN A 161 -14.00 -0.87 -16.24
C ASN A 161 -12.79 -0.46 -17.07
N LEU A 162 -11.89 -1.41 -17.31
CA LEU A 162 -10.67 -1.19 -18.07
C LEU A 162 -10.78 -1.98 -19.40
N PRO A 163 -11.29 -1.36 -20.47
CA PRO A 163 -11.37 -1.98 -21.78
C PRO A 163 -9.99 -2.01 -22.45
N LEU A 164 -9.67 -3.10 -23.12
CA LEU A 164 -8.56 -3.18 -24.06
C LEU A 164 -9.16 -3.06 -25.48
N LYS A 165 -9.50 -1.84 -25.92
CA LYS A 165 -10.19 -1.59 -27.22
C LYS A 165 -9.45 -0.52 -28.05
N ASN A 166 -9.68 -0.53 -29.36
CA ASN A 166 -9.20 0.47 -30.33
C ASN A 166 -7.68 0.68 -30.32
N VAL A 167 -6.96 -0.40 -30.58
CA VAL A 167 -5.50 -0.40 -30.63
C VAL A 167 -5.03 -0.38 -32.08
N ASP A 168 -3.93 0.31 -32.34
CA ASP A 168 -3.28 0.44 -33.65
C ASP A 168 -3.09 -0.97 -34.28
N GLU A 169 -3.11 -1.05 -35.62
CA GLU A 169 -2.80 -2.27 -36.36
C GLU A 169 -1.43 -2.85 -35.97
N ASN A 170 -0.50 -1.99 -35.57
CA ASN A 170 0.84 -2.36 -35.10
C ASN A 170 0.94 -2.61 -33.59
N PHE A 171 -0.15 -2.54 -32.84
CA PHE A 171 -0.13 -2.68 -31.38
C PHE A 171 0.57 -3.96 -30.93
N LEU A 172 0.26 -5.08 -31.61
CA LEU A 172 0.83 -6.36 -31.25
C LEU A 172 2.36 -6.31 -31.29
N ASN A 173 2.96 -5.65 -32.26
CA ASN A 173 4.43 -5.51 -32.39
C ASN A 173 5.09 -4.72 -31.24
N SER A 174 4.30 -4.05 -30.38
CA SER A 174 4.79 -3.20 -29.30
C SER A 174 4.55 -3.76 -27.90
N VAL A 175 3.86 -4.90 -27.78
CA VAL A 175 3.54 -5.50 -26.47
C VAL A 175 4.81 -6.06 -25.82
N ASP A 176 5.08 -5.67 -24.58
CA ASP A 176 6.24 -6.09 -23.79
C ASP A 176 5.79 -6.66 -22.43
N ILE A 177 6.48 -7.70 -21.94
CA ILE A 177 6.25 -8.31 -20.62
C ILE A 177 7.31 -7.87 -19.58
N SER A 178 8.43 -7.29 -20.03
CA SER A 178 9.58 -6.96 -19.19
C SER A 178 9.25 -5.93 -18.09
N PRO A 179 9.78 -6.04 -16.85
CA PRO A 179 10.77 -7.00 -16.35
C PRO A 179 10.19 -8.04 -15.35
N CYS A 180 8.87 -8.15 -15.20
CA CYS A 180 8.33 -9.05 -14.16
C CYS A 180 8.06 -10.45 -14.71
N ASP A 181 8.79 -11.44 -14.20
CA ASP A 181 8.49 -12.84 -14.47
C ASP A 181 7.12 -13.20 -13.85
N VAL A 182 6.17 -13.55 -14.71
CA VAL A 182 4.80 -13.98 -14.38
C VAL A 182 4.81 -15.13 -13.37
N SER A 183 5.86 -15.96 -13.35
CA SER A 183 6.04 -17.02 -12.35
C SER A 183 6.09 -16.45 -10.93
N THR A 184 6.66 -15.25 -10.75
CA THR A 184 6.70 -14.55 -9.45
C THR A 184 5.29 -14.21 -8.97
N LEU A 185 4.39 -13.80 -9.85
CA LEU A 185 3.00 -13.47 -9.52
C LEU A 185 2.11 -14.70 -9.37
N THR A 186 2.44 -15.80 -10.06
CA THR A 186 1.55 -16.95 -10.23
C THR A 186 1.98 -18.20 -9.49
N ASN A 187 3.23 -18.28 -9.02
CA ASN A 187 3.68 -19.36 -8.15
C ASN A 187 2.84 -19.37 -6.88
N VAL A 188 2.25 -20.53 -6.59
CA VAL A 188 1.40 -20.76 -5.43
C VAL A 188 2.29 -20.85 -4.19
N ASP A 189 2.70 -19.70 -3.69
CA ASP A 189 3.28 -19.56 -2.37
C ASP A 189 2.32 -18.81 -1.43
N LEU A 190 2.71 -18.73 -0.16
CA LEU A 190 1.94 -18.09 0.91
C LEU A 190 1.60 -16.61 0.62
N HIS A 191 2.35 -15.95 -0.27
CA HIS A 191 2.23 -14.52 -0.57
C HIS A 191 1.62 -14.24 -1.95
N SER A 192 1.24 -15.28 -2.69
CA SER A 192 0.72 -15.17 -4.05
C SER A 192 -0.62 -14.41 -4.13
N TYR A 193 -1.45 -14.51 -3.10
CA TYR A 193 -2.70 -13.77 -3.00
C TYR A 193 -2.44 -12.27 -2.76
N GLU A 194 -1.50 -11.96 -1.88
CA GLU A 194 -1.10 -10.61 -1.51
C GLU A 194 -0.46 -9.89 -2.70
N ARG A 195 0.42 -10.56 -3.44
CA ARG A 195 1.01 -10.02 -4.68
C ARG A 195 -0.07 -9.62 -5.68
N LYS A 196 -1.10 -10.45 -5.87
CA LYS A 196 -2.24 -10.13 -6.76
C LYS A 196 -3.02 -8.91 -6.29
N LEU A 197 -3.31 -8.81 -5.00
CA LEU A 197 -4.02 -7.66 -4.42
C LEU A 197 -3.23 -6.35 -4.55
N VAL A 198 -1.92 -6.41 -4.34
CA VAL A 198 -1.05 -5.25 -4.50
C VAL A 198 -0.95 -4.84 -5.96
N LEU A 199 -0.71 -5.79 -6.88
CA LEU A 199 -0.67 -5.51 -8.32
C LEU A 199 -1.99 -4.89 -8.80
N ARG A 200 -3.12 -5.45 -8.36
CA ARG A 200 -4.46 -4.91 -8.61
C ARG A 200 -4.58 -3.46 -8.13
N SER A 201 -4.14 -3.18 -6.90
CA SER A 201 -4.23 -1.83 -6.34
C SER A 201 -3.34 -0.84 -7.08
N SER A 202 -2.10 -1.22 -7.43
CA SER A 202 -1.17 -0.41 -8.22
C SER A 202 -1.70 -0.13 -9.63
N LEU A 203 -2.35 -1.11 -10.28
CA LEU A 203 -2.97 -0.90 -11.59
C LEU A 203 -4.10 0.12 -11.52
N ILE A 204 -4.96 0.04 -10.50
CA ILE A 204 -6.07 0.98 -10.31
C ILE A 204 -5.57 2.37 -9.91
N GLU A 205 -4.48 2.46 -9.14
CA GLU A 205 -3.82 3.73 -8.82
C GLU A 205 -3.33 4.42 -10.11
N LEU A 206 -2.58 3.72 -10.96
CA LEU A 206 -2.16 4.25 -12.25
C LEU A 206 -3.34 4.57 -13.17
N TYR A 207 -4.38 3.75 -13.14
CA TYR A 207 -5.59 4.02 -13.91
C TYR A 207 -6.21 5.34 -13.46
N ASN A 208 -6.33 5.61 -12.16
CA ASN A 208 -6.89 6.84 -11.62
C ASN A 208 -6.08 8.08 -12.04
N ASP A 209 -4.76 7.97 -12.06
CA ASP A 209 -3.83 9.05 -12.44
C ASP A 209 -3.77 9.30 -13.96
N SER A 210 -4.19 8.33 -14.78
CA SER A 210 -4.24 8.48 -16.24
C SER A 210 -5.39 9.39 -16.68
N ASN A 211 -5.12 10.34 -17.59
CA ASN A 211 -6.17 11.13 -18.25
C ASN A 211 -6.89 10.33 -19.35
N GLU A 212 -6.20 9.39 -19.99
CA GLU A 212 -6.73 8.59 -21.10
C GLU A 212 -7.16 7.21 -20.61
N LYS A 213 -8.43 7.09 -20.19
CA LYS A 213 -8.95 5.84 -19.61
C LYS A 213 -9.12 4.72 -20.65
N ASN A 214 -9.49 5.06 -21.89
CA ASN A 214 -9.81 4.08 -22.94
C ASN A 214 -8.57 3.39 -23.53
N THR A 215 -7.43 4.07 -23.56
CA THR A 215 -6.15 3.58 -24.09
C THR A 215 -5.18 3.13 -22.99
N PHE A 216 -5.59 3.26 -21.72
CA PHE A 216 -4.74 3.00 -20.56
C PHE A 216 -4.14 1.58 -20.55
N LEU A 217 -4.95 0.55 -20.73
CA LEU A 217 -4.41 -0.82 -20.71
C LEU A 217 -3.45 -1.04 -21.88
N SER A 218 -3.77 -0.52 -23.06
CA SER A 218 -2.88 -0.63 -24.22
C SER A 218 -1.54 0.05 -23.98
N SER A 219 -1.51 1.22 -23.31
CA SER A 219 -0.26 1.90 -22.98
C SER A 219 0.55 1.16 -21.91
N VAL A 220 -0.13 0.54 -20.93
CA VAL A 220 0.51 -0.35 -19.95
C VAL A 220 1.15 -1.56 -20.63
N LEU A 221 0.46 -2.21 -21.57
CA LEU A 221 0.98 -3.36 -22.31
C LEU A 221 2.20 -3.02 -23.18
N ASN A 222 2.26 -1.78 -23.71
CA ASN A 222 3.38 -1.31 -24.52
C ASN A 222 4.57 -0.81 -23.67
N SER A 223 4.31 -0.30 -22.47
CA SER A 223 5.35 0.22 -21.58
C SER A 223 5.04 -0.10 -20.12
N PRO A 224 5.24 -1.35 -19.71
CA PRO A 224 4.77 -1.83 -18.41
C PRO A 224 5.67 -1.40 -17.25
N LYS A 225 6.84 -0.82 -17.52
CA LYS A 225 7.83 -0.40 -16.52
C LYS A 225 7.21 0.39 -15.36
N LYS A 226 6.35 1.38 -15.68
CA LYS A 226 5.71 2.22 -14.66
C LYS A 226 4.81 1.42 -13.70
N LEU A 227 4.09 0.42 -14.23
CA LEU A 227 3.27 -0.49 -13.42
C LEU A 227 4.15 -1.35 -12.52
N TRP A 228 5.25 -1.88 -13.06
CA TRP A 228 6.16 -2.74 -12.32
C TRP A 228 6.92 -2.01 -11.21
N ASP A 229 7.38 -0.79 -11.48
CA ASP A 229 8.02 0.06 -10.47
C ASP A 229 7.05 0.35 -9.32
N LEU A 230 5.81 0.76 -9.64
CA LEU A 230 4.79 1.04 -8.63
C LEU A 230 4.36 -0.23 -7.87
N PHE A 231 4.22 -1.35 -8.56
CA PHE A 231 3.92 -2.64 -7.93
C PHE A 231 5.00 -3.04 -6.93
N SER A 232 6.27 -2.93 -7.32
CA SER A 232 7.41 -3.29 -6.46
C SER A 232 7.43 -2.45 -5.18
N ILE A 233 7.28 -1.13 -5.31
CA ILE A 233 7.20 -0.19 -4.17
C ILE A 233 6.00 -0.54 -3.27
N ASN A 234 4.81 -0.69 -3.85
CA ASN A 234 3.60 -0.98 -3.07
C ASN A 234 3.67 -2.36 -2.40
N TYR A 235 4.34 -3.33 -3.01
CA TYR A 235 4.51 -4.68 -2.45
C TYR A 235 5.53 -4.69 -1.32
N GLU A 236 6.65 -3.99 -1.47
CA GLU A 236 7.62 -3.79 -0.40
C GLU A 236 6.98 -3.08 0.79
N ILE A 237 6.19 -2.02 0.55
CA ILE A 237 5.39 -1.36 1.60
C ILE A 237 4.43 -2.36 2.23
N TYR A 238 3.74 -3.20 1.45
CA TYR A 238 2.80 -4.19 1.97
C TYR A 238 3.49 -5.22 2.89
N ILE A 239 4.66 -5.75 2.49
CA ILE A 239 5.44 -6.69 3.29
C ILE A 239 5.97 -5.99 4.55
N ASN A 240 6.51 -4.78 4.41
CA ASN A 240 6.98 -3.98 5.53
C ASN A 240 5.84 -3.44 6.41
N LYS A 241 4.59 -3.43 5.92
CA LYS A 241 3.40 -3.03 6.68
C LYS A 241 3.16 -3.94 7.87
N TYR A 242 3.58 -5.21 7.81
CA TYR A 242 3.53 -6.09 8.98
C TYR A 242 4.52 -5.63 10.07
N SER A 243 5.74 -5.27 9.67
CA SER A 243 6.75 -4.69 10.57
C SER A 243 6.30 -3.34 11.12
N ILE A 244 5.73 -2.48 10.29
CA ILE A 244 5.19 -1.17 10.69
C ILE A 244 3.98 -1.32 11.62
N ASN A 245 3.01 -2.19 11.31
CA ASN A 245 1.84 -2.44 12.16
C ASN A 245 2.25 -3.07 13.49
N LYS A 246 3.24 -3.97 13.49
CA LYS A 246 3.80 -4.55 14.71
C LYS A 246 4.44 -3.46 15.58
N VAL A 247 5.21 -2.56 14.99
CA VAL A 247 5.83 -1.43 15.70
C VAL A 247 4.78 -0.43 16.20
N ILE A 248 3.79 -0.07 15.38
CA ILE A 248 2.66 0.78 15.81
C ILE A 248 1.92 0.13 16.98
N HIS A 249 1.62 -1.17 16.89
CA HIS A 249 0.97 -1.91 17.95
C HIS A 249 1.83 -1.97 19.22
N GLU A 250 3.14 -2.15 19.08
CA GLU A 250 4.08 -2.15 20.21
C GLU A 250 4.15 -0.78 20.88
N VAL A 251 4.19 0.30 20.09
CA VAL A 251 4.12 1.70 20.58
C VAL A 251 2.77 2.00 21.22
N GLU A 252 1.65 1.53 20.66
CA GLU A 252 0.32 1.68 21.24
C GLU A 252 0.17 0.88 22.53
N THR A 253 0.72 -0.33 22.58
CA THR A 253 0.75 -1.17 23.78
C THR A 253 1.58 -0.52 24.87
N GLN A 254 2.77 -0.04 24.54
CA GLN A 254 3.61 0.72 25.46
C GLN A 254 2.88 1.97 25.94
N LYS A 255 2.28 2.75 25.04
CA LYS A 255 1.43 3.92 25.39
C LYS A 255 0.27 3.57 26.33
N LEU A 256 -0.43 2.46 26.11
CA LEU A 256 -1.53 2.03 26.97
C LEU A 256 -1.02 1.58 28.34
N ASP A 257 0.06 0.81 28.39
CA ASP A 257 0.74 0.42 29.62
C ASP A 257 1.24 1.66 30.39
N PHE A 258 1.73 2.68 29.69
CA PHE A 258 2.12 3.96 30.28
C PHE A 258 0.95 4.77 30.80
N LEU A 259 -0.14 4.88 30.03
CA LEU A 259 -1.36 5.56 30.50
C LEU A 259 -1.93 4.85 31.73
N SER A 260 -1.87 3.52 31.77
CA SER A 260 -2.24 2.71 32.92
C SER A 260 -1.35 2.99 34.13
N LYS A 261 -0.02 2.95 33.97
CA LYS A 261 0.97 3.28 35.03
C LYS A 261 0.82 4.71 35.54
N LEU A 262 0.60 5.68 34.66
CA LEU A 262 0.35 7.08 35.01
C LEU A 262 -0.97 7.22 35.79
N ASN A 263 -2.03 6.58 35.32
CA ASN A 263 -3.33 6.61 35.99
C ASN A 263 -3.24 5.94 37.36
N SER A 264 -2.51 4.84 37.49
CA SER A 264 -2.21 4.18 38.76
C SER A 264 -1.40 5.08 39.71
N LEU A 265 -0.36 5.75 39.21
CA LEU A 265 0.43 6.72 40.00
C LEU A 265 -0.45 7.88 40.48
N ILE A 266 -1.28 8.43 39.60
CA ILE A 266 -2.23 9.51 39.96
C ILE A 266 -3.22 9.00 41.01
N GLN A 267 -3.82 7.83 40.83
CA GLN A 267 -4.76 7.25 41.80
C GLN A 267 -4.09 6.94 43.15
N GLU A 268 -2.88 6.40 43.14
CA GLU A 268 -2.10 6.13 44.34
C GLU A 268 -1.79 7.44 45.10
N HIS A 269 -1.37 8.47 44.38
CA HIS A 269 -1.09 9.78 44.96
C HIS A 269 -2.36 10.53 45.38
N GLN A 270 -3.48 10.42 44.65
CA GLN A 270 -4.77 10.97 45.05
C GLN A 270 -5.26 10.33 46.35
N THR A 271 -5.22 9.00 46.43
CA THR A 271 -5.66 8.23 47.61
C THR A 271 -4.80 8.56 48.83
N LYS A 272 -3.47 8.63 48.67
CA LYS A 272 -2.55 8.99 49.77
C LYS A 272 -2.68 10.46 50.17
N SER A 273 -2.82 11.37 49.19
CA SER A 273 -2.99 12.81 49.42
C SER A 273 -4.31 13.14 50.15
N LEU A 274 -5.39 12.38 49.92
CA LEU A 274 -6.67 12.52 50.63
C LEU A 274 -6.65 11.85 52.02
N SER A 275 -6.02 10.68 52.13
CA SER A 275 -6.06 9.88 53.36
C SER A 275 -5.23 10.49 54.49
N ILE A 276 -4.06 11.06 54.19
CA ILE A 276 -3.18 11.58 55.25
C ILE A 276 -3.82 12.78 55.98
N PRO A 277 -4.34 13.82 55.30
CA PRO A 277 -5.05 14.91 55.98
C PRO A 277 -6.32 14.43 56.68
N ALA A 278 -7.07 13.49 56.09
CA ALA A 278 -8.28 12.95 56.71
C ALA A 278 -8.00 12.25 58.05
N VAL A 279 -6.95 11.42 58.12
CA VAL A 279 -6.53 10.75 59.36
C VAL A 279 -6.07 11.78 60.40
N LEU A 280 -5.28 12.77 60.00
CA LEU A 280 -4.77 13.80 60.89
C LEU A 280 -5.87 14.70 61.45
N VAL A 281 -6.79 15.18 60.60
CA VAL A 281 -7.96 15.96 61.02
C VAL A 281 -8.84 15.14 61.95
N SER A 282 -9.08 13.86 61.63
CA SER A 282 -9.83 12.96 62.51
C SER A 282 -9.17 12.81 63.88
N THR A 283 -7.85 12.62 63.92
CA THR A 283 -7.11 12.48 65.20
C THR A 283 -7.14 13.75 66.05
N ALA A 284 -7.16 14.92 65.42
CA ALA A 284 -7.23 16.20 66.12
C ALA A 284 -8.64 16.53 66.62
N ILE A 285 -9.67 16.20 65.86
CA ILE A 285 -11.06 16.31 66.32
C ILE A 285 -11.26 15.42 67.56
N ILE A 286 -10.69 14.20 67.56
CA ILE A 286 -10.78 13.26 68.69
C ILE A 286 -10.03 13.76 69.94
N LYS A 287 -8.85 14.37 69.78
CA LYS A 287 -8.04 14.89 70.91
C LYS A 287 -8.45 16.28 71.41
N GLY A 288 -9.41 16.94 70.73
CA GLY A 288 -9.84 18.30 71.02
C GLY A 288 -8.94 19.37 70.38
N TRP A 289 -9.52 20.53 70.10
CA TRP A 289 -8.87 21.68 69.44
C TRP A 289 -7.89 22.40 70.37
N SER A 290 -6.80 21.73 70.75
CA SER A 290 -5.69 22.35 71.48
C SER A 290 -4.71 23.03 70.50
N PRO A 291 -4.03 24.12 70.92
CA PRO A 291 -2.96 24.76 70.15
C PRO A 291 -1.89 23.78 69.64
N SER A 292 -1.48 22.83 70.48
CA SER A 292 -0.50 21.80 70.12
C SER A 292 -1.04 20.79 69.10
N GLY A 293 -2.33 20.43 69.20
CA GLY A 293 -3.01 19.60 68.21
C GLY A 293 -3.11 20.28 66.84
N LEU A 294 -3.44 21.57 66.82
CA LEU A 294 -3.56 22.36 65.58
C LEU A 294 -2.21 22.52 64.86
N LEU A 295 -1.13 22.74 65.64
CA LEU A 295 0.24 22.78 65.12
C LEU A 295 0.68 21.42 64.54
N LEU A 296 0.33 20.31 65.20
CA LEU A 296 0.63 18.96 64.72
C LEU A 296 -0.06 18.67 63.37
N ILE A 297 -1.34 19.04 63.22
CA ILE A 297 -2.07 18.92 61.94
C ILE A 297 -1.37 19.74 60.85
N PHE A 298 -0.97 20.98 61.17
CA PHE A 298 -0.31 21.87 60.22
C PHE A 298 1.01 21.28 59.70
N VAL A 299 1.87 20.79 60.59
CA VAL A 299 3.15 20.16 60.22
C VAL A 299 2.92 18.91 59.35
N ALA A 300 1.95 18.08 59.74
CA ALA A 300 1.67 16.84 59.03
C ALA A 300 1.00 17.09 57.65
N MET A 301 0.21 18.16 57.52
CA MET A 301 -0.31 18.62 56.23
C MET A 301 0.79 19.16 55.32
N LEU A 302 1.76 19.92 55.86
CA LEU A 302 2.93 20.39 55.09
C LEU A 302 3.77 19.22 54.58
N LEU A 303 4.08 18.24 55.43
CA LEU A 303 4.80 17.02 55.03
C LEU A 303 4.07 16.26 53.92
N THR A 304 2.75 16.12 54.03
CA THR A 304 1.92 15.49 52.99
C THR A 304 2.02 16.24 51.67
N CYS A 305 1.91 17.57 51.70
CA CYS A 305 2.03 18.40 50.51
C CYS A 305 3.42 18.28 49.87
N SER A 306 4.49 18.25 50.68
CA SER A 306 5.85 18.03 50.19
C SER A 306 6.00 16.69 49.47
N VAL A 307 5.47 15.60 50.03
CA VAL A 307 5.51 14.27 49.38
C VAL A 307 4.72 14.24 48.08
N VAL A 308 3.55 14.90 48.03
CA VAL A 308 2.74 14.97 46.81
C VAL A 308 3.42 15.82 45.73
N ILE A 309 4.04 16.94 46.10
CA ILE A 309 4.82 17.78 45.15
C ILE A 309 6.02 17.01 44.60
N LEU A 310 6.74 16.25 45.45
CA LEU A 310 7.83 15.37 45.01
C LEU A 310 7.32 14.28 44.05
N GLY A 311 6.15 13.70 44.33
CA GLY A 311 5.48 12.74 43.44
C GLY A 311 5.12 13.33 42.09
N ILE A 312 4.58 14.56 42.05
CA ILE A 312 4.29 15.28 40.80
C ILE A 312 5.57 15.55 40.01
N HIS A 313 6.66 15.92 40.68
CA HIS A 313 7.95 16.15 40.02
C HIS A 313 8.52 14.86 39.42
N ASN A 314 8.48 13.76 40.17
CA ASN A 314 8.90 12.44 39.68
C ASN A 314 8.04 11.99 38.49
N ALA A 315 6.71 12.18 38.55
CA ALA A 315 5.82 11.86 37.43
C ALA A 315 6.14 12.68 36.16
N LYS A 316 6.46 13.97 36.29
CA LYS A 316 6.93 14.82 35.17
C LYS A 316 8.25 14.32 34.59
N LYS A 317 9.21 13.93 35.45
CA LYS A 317 10.50 13.39 35.02
C LYS A 317 10.33 12.07 34.26
N SER A 318 9.58 11.12 34.81
CA SER A 318 9.28 9.85 34.14
C SER A 318 8.59 10.05 32.79
N LEU A 319 7.68 11.03 32.68
CA LEU A 319 7.05 11.37 31.40
C LEU A 319 8.05 11.87 30.35
N SER A 320 9.07 12.61 30.77
CA SER A 320 10.14 13.08 29.88
C SER A 320 11.04 11.94 29.42
N ASP A 321 11.50 11.10 30.35
CA ASP A 321 12.40 9.97 30.06
C ASP A 321 11.73 8.96 29.08
N ILE A 322 10.41 8.76 29.20
CA ILE A 322 9.64 7.90 28.30
C ILE A 322 9.56 8.47 26.87
N ILE A 323 9.28 9.77 26.72
CA ILE A 323 9.26 10.41 25.37
C ILE A 323 10.63 10.31 24.71
N GLU A 324 11.70 10.51 25.48
CA GLU A 324 13.06 10.39 24.97
C GLU A 324 13.38 8.97 24.52
N SER A 325 13.00 7.96 25.32
CA SER A 325 13.15 6.54 24.95
C SER A 325 12.36 6.19 23.69
N SER A 326 11.08 6.61 23.60
CA SER A 326 10.26 6.36 22.42
C SER A 326 10.81 7.04 21.17
N ASN A 327 11.32 8.27 21.30
CA ASN A 327 11.97 8.98 20.21
C ASN A 327 13.22 8.22 19.71
N LYS A 328 14.06 7.75 20.64
CA LYS A 328 15.26 6.99 20.31
C LYS A 328 14.95 5.67 19.59
N THR A 329 13.97 4.91 20.06
CA THR A 329 13.51 3.68 19.39
C THR A 329 12.98 3.96 17.99
N MET A 330 12.23 5.05 17.81
CA MET A 330 11.65 5.40 16.52
C MET A 330 12.70 5.91 15.52
N ILE A 331 13.72 6.65 15.98
CA ILE A 331 14.87 7.06 15.15
C ILE A 331 15.68 5.84 14.69
N LEU A 332 15.92 4.88 15.58
CA LEU A 332 16.61 3.64 15.22
C LEU A 332 15.83 2.85 14.16
N PHE A 333 14.49 2.78 14.29
CA PHE A 333 13.63 2.17 13.27
C PHE A 333 13.73 2.89 11.92
N THR A 334 13.63 4.23 11.89
CA THR A 334 13.84 5.00 10.65
C THR A 334 15.19 4.69 10.03
N LYS A 335 16.25 4.58 10.85
CA LYS A 335 17.61 4.31 10.36
C LYS A 335 17.80 2.88 9.85
N GLU A 336 17.18 1.89 10.49
CA GLU A 336 17.25 0.48 10.08
C GLU A 336 16.42 0.19 8.81
N ASN A 337 15.39 1.01 8.53
CA ASN A 337 14.52 0.86 7.37
C ASN A 337 14.74 1.96 6.31
N ALA A 338 15.73 2.84 6.51
CA ALA A 338 16.15 3.79 5.50
C ALA A 338 16.94 3.04 4.44
N ASN A 339 16.43 3.06 3.21
CA ASN A 339 17.15 2.57 2.05
C ASN A 339 17.65 3.81 1.29
N ASP A 340 18.97 3.99 1.20
CA ASP A 340 19.58 5.16 0.53
C ASP A 340 19.22 5.23 -0.97
N ASP A 341 18.79 4.11 -1.55
CA ASP A 341 18.38 4.00 -2.96
C ASP A 341 16.87 4.26 -3.18
N ASP A 342 16.04 4.36 -2.13
CA ASP A 342 14.59 4.62 -2.24
C ASP A 342 14.13 5.78 -1.33
N GLU A 343 14.24 6.98 -1.90
CA GLU A 343 13.87 8.24 -1.24
C GLU A 343 12.36 8.34 -0.95
N ALA A 344 11.51 7.71 -1.78
CA ALA A 344 10.06 7.77 -1.62
C ALA A 344 9.57 6.94 -0.42
N LEU A 345 10.13 5.73 -0.25
CA LEU A 345 9.90 4.89 0.93
C LEU A 345 10.36 5.59 2.21
N THR A 346 11.58 6.14 2.18
CA THR A 346 12.20 6.85 3.31
C THR A 346 11.35 8.05 3.75
N ASN A 347 10.86 8.86 2.80
CA ASN A 347 10.00 10.01 3.09
C ASN A 347 8.66 9.62 3.74
N ARG A 348 8.05 8.52 3.29
CA ARG A 348 6.76 8.06 3.82
C ARG A 348 6.89 7.48 5.24
N ILE A 349 7.96 6.71 5.49
CA ILE A 349 8.31 6.22 6.84
C ILE A 349 8.55 7.42 7.77
N ASN A 350 9.32 8.41 7.32
CA ASN A 350 9.57 9.63 8.10
C ASN A 350 8.29 10.39 8.45
N GLN A 351 7.34 10.47 7.53
CA GLN A 351 6.06 11.14 7.79
C GLN A 351 5.26 10.42 8.90
N ILE A 352 5.11 9.10 8.81
CA ILE A 352 4.36 8.30 9.81
C ILE A 352 5.03 8.41 11.18
N THR A 353 6.36 8.30 11.22
CA THR A 353 7.17 8.48 12.42
C THR A 353 6.96 9.86 13.04
N THR A 354 6.99 10.91 12.23
CA THR A 354 6.81 12.30 12.70
C THR A 354 5.40 12.53 13.23
N GLU A 355 4.37 12.01 12.57
CA GLU A 355 2.99 12.11 13.05
C GLU A 355 2.78 11.40 14.39
N ALA A 356 3.39 10.22 14.58
CA ALA A 356 3.34 9.48 15.84
C ALA A 356 4.02 10.27 16.98
N LEU A 357 5.21 10.84 16.72
CA LEU A 357 5.94 11.69 17.68
C LEU A 357 5.15 12.94 18.05
N THR A 358 4.52 13.58 17.07
CA THR A 358 3.72 14.79 17.29
C THR A 358 2.53 14.49 18.21
N LYS A 359 1.82 13.37 17.98
CA LYS A 359 0.71 12.93 18.84
C LYS A 359 1.16 12.60 20.27
N LEU A 360 2.33 11.98 20.41
CA LEU A 360 2.90 11.64 21.72
C LEU A 360 3.30 12.92 22.50
N SER A 361 3.96 13.87 21.82
CA SER A 361 4.33 15.17 22.38
C SER A 361 3.11 15.98 22.83
N ASN A 362 2.06 16.04 22.01
CA ASN A 362 0.81 16.71 22.38
C ASN A 362 0.18 16.11 23.64
N LYS A 363 0.16 14.78 23.77
CA LYS A 363 -0.33 14.11 24.98
C LYS A 363 0.53 14.39 26.22
N LYS A 364 1.86 14.48 26.07
CA LYS A 364 2.74 14.91 27.17
C LYS A 364 2.37 16.29 27.67
N VAL A 365 2.19 17.25 26.75
CA VAL A 365 1.80 18.62 27.09
C VAL A 365 0.48 18.65 27.87
N ASP A 366 -0.51 17.85 27.47
CA ASP A 366 -1.79 17.78 28.17
C ASP A 366 -1.69 17.13 29.57
N ALA A 367 -0.84 16.11 29.72
CA ALA A 367 -0.54 15.50 31.01
C ALA A 367 0.19 16.50 31.94
N GLU A 368 1.19 17.23 31.44
CA GLU A 368 1.89 18.27 32.21
C GLU A 368 0.97 19.41 32.63
N LYS A 369 0.06 19.85 31.76
CA LYS A 369 -0.98 20.83 32.12
C LYS A 369 -1.85 20.33 33.27
N THR A 370 -2.24 19.05 33.24
CA THR A 370 -3.07 18.45 34.29
C THR A 370 -2.30 18.38 35.61
N LEU A 371 -1.03 17.95 35.59
CA LEU A 371 -0.16 17.93 36.76
C LEU A 371 0.11 19.34 37.31
N ASN A 372 0.26 20.35 36.45
CA ASN A 372 0.42 21.74 36.86
C ASN A 372 -0.84 22.30 37.52
N LYS A 373 -2.04 21.99 36.99
CA LYS A 373 -3.30 22.36 37.64
C LYS A 373 -3.42 21.73 39.03
N LEU A 374 -3.05 20.46 39.17
CA LEU A 374 -3.06 19.77 40.47
C LEU A 374 -2.09 20.44 41.46
N GLN A 375 -0.89 20.78 41.02
CA GLN A 375 0.10 21.50 41.83
C GLN A 375 -0.45 22.85 42.31
N TRP A 376 -1.10 23.63 41.44
CA TRP A 376 -1.74 24.89 41.81
C TRP A 376 -2.89 24.73 42.82
N LEU A 377 -3.72 23.70 42.66
CA LEU A 377 -4.80 23.39 43.62
C LEU A 377 -4.23 23.09 45.01
N ILE A 378 -3.12 22.36 45.08
CA ILE A 378 -2.43 22.08 46.35
C ILE A 378 -1.92 23.38 46.98
N PHE A 379 -1.27 24.26 46.21
CA PHE A 379 -0.80 25.55 46.71
C PHE A 379 -1.94 26.42 47.26
N ILE A 380 -3.06 26.50 46.53
CA ILE A 380 -4.25 27.22 47.00
C ILE A 380 -4.78 26.62 48.29
N GLY A 381 -4.91 25.28 48.37
CA GLY A 381 -5.38 24.58 49.56
C GLY A 381 -4.49 24.83 50.78
N VAL A 382 -3.16 24.75 50.62
CA VAL A 382 -2.20 25.06 51.68
C VAL A 382 -2.29 26.52 52.10
N SER A 383 -2.44 27.44 51.15
CA SER A 383 -2.53 28.88 51.44
C SER A 383 -3.80 29.22 52.23
N VAL A 384 -4.95 28.69 51.83
CA VAL A 384 -6.24 28.85 52.55
C VAL A 384 -6.13 28.26 53.96
N TRP A 385 -5.55 27.07 54.09
CA TRP A 385 -5.36 26.44 55.40
C TRP A 385 -4.40 27.23 56.29
N SER A 386 -3.28 27.70 55.75
CA SER A 386 -2.32 28.53 56.48
C SER A 386 -2.99 29.82 56.97
N MET A 387 -3.83 30.45 56.15
CA MET A 387 -4.62 31.62 56.54
C MET A 387 -5.63 31.30 57.66
N PHE A 388 -6.29 30.14 57.63
CA PHE A 388 -7.18 29.68 58.69
C PHE A 388 -6.44 29.44 60.01
N VAL A 389 -5.27 28.78 59.97
CA VAL A 389 -4.43 28.56 61.15
C VAL A 389 -3.99 29.91 61.73
N LEU A 390 -3.49 30.83 60.90
CA LEU A 390 -3.10 32.17 61.34
C LEU A 390 -4.26 32.94 61.98
N TYR A 391 -5.48 32.80 61.44
CA TYR A 391 -6.69 33.41 62.01
C TYR A 391 -7.03 32.85 63.40
N GLN A 392 -6.97 31.52 63.57
CA GLN A 392 -7.26 30.89 64.86
C GLN A 392 -6.21 31.21 65.93
N PHE A 393 -4.96 31.46 65.52
CA PHE A 393 -3.88 31.86 66.41
C PHE A 393 -3.73 33.38 66.56
N LYS A 394 -4.62 34.20 65.98
CA LYS A 394 -4.49 35.66 65.99
C LYS A 394 -4.30 36.22 67.41
N ASP A 395 -5.06 35.72 68.37
CA ASP A 395 -5.06 36.24 69.74
C ASP A 395 -3.77 35.87 70.51
N ASN A 396 -3.06 34.82 70.08
CA ASN A 396 -1.74 34.44 70.61
C ASN A 396 -0.58 35.08 69.83
N ILE A 397 -0.74 35.33 68.53
CA ILE A 397 0.30 35.84 67.65
C ILE A 397 0.41 37.36 67.72
N ILE A 398 -0.72 38.08 67.72
CA ILE A 398 -0.77 39.55 67.78
C ILE A 398 0.05 40.10 68.97
N PRO A 399 -0.12 39.64 70.21
CA PRO A 399 0.67 40.16 71.33
C PRO A 399 2.16 39.86 71.21
N VAL A 400 2.55 38.72 70.61
CA VAL A 400 3.98 38.37 70.39
C VAL A 400 4.61 39.27 69.32
N ILE A 401 3.89 39.55 68.23
CA ILE A 401 4.34 40.46 67.17
C ILE A 401 4.44 41.89 67.73
N GLU A 402 3.47 42.32 68.53
CA GLU A 402 3.48 43.65 69.15
C GLU A 402 4.63 43.80 70.14
N LEU A 403 4.95 42.76 70.92
CA LEU A 403 6.08 42.72 71.85
C LEU A 403 7.44 42.69 71.13
N ALA A 404 7.54 41.98 70.00
CA ALA A 404 8.72 42.00 69.14
C ALA A 404 8.91 43.36 68.45
N TYR A 405 7.83 43.98 67.97
CA TYR A 405 7.84 45.32 67.38
C TYR A 405 8.27 46.37 68.41
N GLN A 406 7.79 46.28 69.66
CA GLN A 406 8.23 47.17 70.73
C GLN A 406 9.72 47.00 71.08
N HIS A 407 10.24 45.76 71.09
CA HIS A 407 11.68 45.51 71.28
C HIS A 407 12.54 46.06 70.13
N ILE A 408 12.09 45.92 68.89
CA ILE A 408 12.78 46.48 67.72
C ILE A 408 12.76 48.01 67.78
N LYS A 409 11.61 48.60 68.12
CA LYS A 409 11.47 50.06 68.26
C LYS A 409 12.32 50.62 69.41
N SER A 410 12.40 49.94 70.55
CA SER A 410 13.25 50.36 71.67
C SER A 410 14.74 50.22 71.32
N PHE A 411 15.13 49.16 70.61
CA PHE A 411 16.48 48.95 70.11
C PHE A 411 16.92 50.01 69.09
N ILE A 412 16.04 50.38 68.15
CA ILE A 412 16.30 51.45 67.18
C ILE A 412 16.39 52.82 67.89
N THR A 413 15.52 53.07 68.87
CA THR A 413 15.56 54.34 69.64
C THR A 413 16.82 54.44 70.50
N TYR A 414 17.28 53.32 71.07
CA TYR A 414 18.55 53.22 71.80
C TYR A 414 19.77 53.44 70.89
N LEU A 415 19.74 52.93 69.65
CA LEU A 415 20.78 53.18 68.65
C LEU A 415 20.81 54.66 68.22
N LEU A 416 19.65 55.30 68.06
CA LEU A 416 19.56 56.71 67.68
C LEU A 416 19.92 57.68 68.82
N SER A 417 19.81 57.29 70.10
CA SER A 417 20.24 58.13 71.23
C SER A 417 21.72 58.02 71.58
N LYS A 418 22.47 57.18 70.86
CA LYS A 418 23.91 56.93 71.06
C LYS A 418 24.79 57.46 69.91
N SER A 419 24.16 58.01 68.86
CA SER A 419 24.76 58.91 67.87
C SER A 419 24.49 60.35 68.29
#